data_AF-A0A6B3E6S8-F1
#
_entry.id   AF-A0A6B3E6S8-F1
#
_cell.length_a   1.000
_cell.length_b   1.000
_cell.length_c   1.000
_cell.angle_alpha   90.00
_cell.angle_beta   90.00
_cell.angle_gamma   90.00
#
_symmetry.space_group_name_H-M   'P 1'
#
loop_
_entity.id
_entity.type
_entity.pdbx_description
1 polymer ?
#
loop_
_entity_poly.entity_id
_entity_poly.type
_entity_poly.pdbx_seq_one_letter_code
_entity_poly.pdbx_strand_id
1 'polypeptide(L)' 'TELGDLETTVSGLLQDGLVFEKASPALQEAYNDFSNQMKTSAKNIQEYANTFNDIAKAIADSDGQIATGVKNAQSGSEG' A
#
# COMPACT_ATOMS: atom_id res chain seq x y z
N THR A 1 -6.69 11.53 -8.50
CA THR A 1 -5.57 10.64 -8.83
C THR A 1 -5.90 10.00 -10.14
N GLU A 2 -4.91 9.67 -10.97
CA GLU A 2 -5.15 9.06 -12.29
C GLU A 2 -6.08 7.83 -12.23
N LEU A 3 -5.94 6.99 -11.18
CA LEU A 3 -6.84 5.86 -10.94
C LEU A 3 -8.31 6.28 -10.74
N GLY A 4 -8.58 7.33 -9.96
CA GLY A 4 -9.95 7.80 -9.72
C GLY A 4 -10.60 8.43 -10.97
N ASP A 5 -9.80 9.06 -11.83
CA ASP A 5 -10.27 9.65 -13.08
C ASP A 5 -10.63 8.54 -14.10
N LEU A 6 -9.84 7.46 -14.14
CA LEU A 6 -10.14 6.26 -14.91
C LEU A 6 -11.38 5.52 -14.37
N GLU A 7 -11.53 5.43 -13.04
CA GLU A 7 -12.74 4.87 -12.40
C GLU A 7 -14.01 5.59 -12.81
N THR A 8 -13.96 6.92 -12.72
CA THR A 8 -15.08 7.79 -13.11
C THR A 8 -15.43 7.65 -14.60
N THR A 9 -14.41 7.58 -15.46
CA THR A 9 -14.61 7.43 -16.92
C THR A 9 -15.31 6.12 -17.27
N VAL A 10 -14.86 5.00 -16.71
CA VAL A 10 -15.45 3.69 -16.98
C VAL A 10 -16.86 3.59 -16.38
N SER A 11 -17.07 4.09 -15.17
CA SER A 11 -18.42 4.17 -14.58
C SER A 11 -19.38 4.98 -15.45
N GLY A 12 -18.93 6.11 -16.02
CA GLY A 12 -19.73 6.92 -16.94
C GLY A 12 -20.07 6.19 -18.24
N LEU A 13 -19.11 5.48 -18.83
CA LEU A 13 -19.36 4.67 -20.05
C LEU A 13 -20.35 3.53 -19.80
N LEU A 14 -20.32 2.92 -18.62
CA LEU A 14 -21.23 1.85 -18.22
C LEU A 14 -22.65 2.34 -17.88
N GLN A 15 -22.82 3.62 -17.57
CA GLN A 15 -24.12 4.24 -17.30
C GLN A 15 -24.74 4.85 -18.57
N ASP A 16 -23.97 5.57 -19.37
CA ASP A 16 -24.49 6.42 -20.45
C ASP A 16 -24.11 5.95 -21.88
N GLY A 17 -23.04 5.16 -22.04
CA GLY A 17 -22.46 4.86 -23.35
C GLY A 17 -22.76 3.47 -23.93
N LEU A 18 -23.14 2.50 -23.08
CA LEU A 18 -23.25 1.07 -23.42
C LEU A 18 -24.57 0.45 -22.91
N VAL A 19 -25.71 1.09 -23.20
CA VAL A 19 -27.03 0.64 -22.69
C VAL A 19 -27.49 -0.63 -23.41
N PHE A 20 -26.93 -1.77 -23.02
CA PHE A 20 -27.47 -3.10 -23.27
C PHE A 20 -28.30 -3.48 -22.03
N GLU A 21 -29.61 -3.24 -22.05
CA GLU A 21 -30.53 -3.36 -20.88
C GLU A 21 -30.28 -4.58 -19.98
N LYS A 22 -29.88 -5.72 -20.55
CA LYS A 22 -29.63 -6.96 -19.79
C LYS A 22 -28.18 -7.15 -19.35
N ALA A 23 -27.22 -6.61 -20.09
CA ALA A 23 -25.79 -6.82 -19.83
C ALA A 23 -25.16 -5.70 -19.01
N SER A 24 -25.69 -4.48 -19.08
CA SER A 24 -25.17 -3.32 -18.35
C SER A 24 -25.10 -3.53 -16.83
N PRO A 25 -26.09 -4.15 -16.14
CA PRO A 25 -25.97 -4.43 -14.71
C PRO A 25 -24.82 -5.38 -14.36
N ALA A 26 -24.66 -6.46 -15.12
CA ALA A 26 -23.57 -7.43 -14.89
C ALA A 26 -22.19 -6.82 -15.18
N LEU A 27 -22.08 -5.95 -16.17
CA LEU A 27 -20.84 -5.22 -16.46
C LEU A 27 -20.50 -4.21 -15.37
N GLN A 28 -21.50 -3.51 -14.82
CA GLN A 28 -21.30 -2.60 -13.68
C GLN A 28 -20.85 -3.35 -12.43
N GLU A 29 -21.47 -4.50 -12.13
CA GLU A 29 -21.07 -5.34 -10.99
C GLU A 29 -19.64 -5.85 -11.16
N ALA A 30 -19.30 -6.44 -12.31
CA ALA A 30 -17.94 -6.91 -12.60
C ALA A 30 -16.90 -5.79 -12.51
N TYR A 31 -17.25 -4.58 -12.95
CA TYR A 31 -16.36 -3.43 -12.87
C TYR A 31 -16.15 -2.94 -11.43
N ASN A 32 -17.22 -2.93 -10.62
CA ASN A 32 -17.13 -2.57 -9.21
C ASN A 32 -16.26 -3.57 -8.44
N ASP A 33 -16.44 -4.88 -8.69
CA ASP A 33 -15.63 -5.93 -8.08
C ASP A 33 -14.16 -5.78 -8.44
N PHE A 34 -13.87 -5.56 -9.73
CA PHE A 34 -12.51 -5.32 -10.21
C PHE A 34 -11.88 -4.10 -9.52
N SER A 35 -12.59 -2.98 -9.47
CA SER A 35 -12.10 -1.74 -8.85
C SER A 35 -11.84 -1.92 -7.35
N ASN A 36 -12.70 -2.66 -6.65
CA ASN A 36 -12.51 -2.99 -5.23
C ASN A 36 -11.30 -3.90 -4.99
N GLN A 37 -11.09 -4.90 -5.85
CA GLN A 37 -9.91 -5.76 -5.80
C GLN A 37 -8.63 -4.95 -5.99
N MET A 38 -8.59 -4.06 -6.98
CA MET A 38 -7.45 -3.17 -7.20
C MET A 38 -7.14 -2.29 -5.98
N LYS A 39 -8.16 -1.65 -5.39
CA LYS A 39 -7.99 -0.84 -4.17
C LYS A 39 -7.45 -1.65 -3.00
N THR A 40 -7.95 -2.87 -2.84
CA THR A 40 -7.49 -3.80 -1.78
C THR A 40 -6.03 -4.18 -2.00
N SER A 41 -5.64 -4.54 -3.23
CA SER A 41 -4.25 -4.85 -3.57
C SER A 41 -3.31 -3.67 -3.31
N ALA A 42 -3.71 -2.44 -3.70
CA ALA A 42 -2.92 -1.24 -3.45
C ALA A 42 -2.71 -0.99 -1.95
N LYS A 43 -3.77 -1.17 -1.14
CA LYS A 43 -3.67 -1.07 0.32
C LYS A 43 -2.71 -2.10 0.90
N ASN A 44 -2.80 -3.35 0.46
CA ASN A 44 -1.90 -4.41 0.94
C ASN A 44 -0.44 -4.12 0.60
N ILE A 45 -0.15 -3.60 -0.60
CA ILE A 45 1.21 -3.16 -0.98
C ILE A 45 1.71 -2.07 -0.04
N GLN A 46 0.86 -1.10 0.32
CA GLN A 46 1.21 -0.05 1.25
C GLN A 46 1.49 -0.59 2.66
N GLU A 47 0.72 -1.56 3.13
CA GLU A 47 0.95 -2.23 4.42
C GLU A 47 2.29 -2.98 4.45
N TYR A 48 2.65 -3.68 3.36
CA TYR A 48 3.97 -4.30 3.23
C TYR A 48 5.10 -3.26 3.25
N ALA A 49 4.95 -2.14 2.54
CA ALA A 49 5.94 -1.08 2.54
C ALA A 49 6.16 -0.51 3.95
N ASN A 50 5.07 -0.27 4.71
CA ASN A 50 5.16 0.18 6.10
C ASN A 50 5.88 -0.85 6.97
N THR A 51 5.52 -2.14 6.84
CA THR A 51 6.17 -3.23 7.57
C THR A 51 7.68 -3.27 7.31
N PHE A 52 8.12 -3.12 6.05
CA PHE A 52 9.54 -3.10 5.73
C PHE A 52 10.26 -1.86 6.29
N ASN A 53 9.61 -0.70 6.28
CA ASN A 53 10.16 0.50 6.90
C ASN A 53 10.34 0.34 8.42
N ASP A 54 9.36 -0.26 9.10
CA ASP A 54 9.43 -0.54 10.54
C ASP A 54 10.57 -1.52 10.87
N ILE A 55 10.75 -2.56 10.05
CA ILE A 55 11.88 -3.50 10.18
C ILE A 55 13.21 -2.75 10.00
N ALA A 56 13.34 -1.92 8.96
CA ALA A 56 14.57 -1.16 8.71
C ALA A 56 14.90 -0.23 9.89
N LYS A 57 13.90 0.43 10.45
CA LYS A 57 14.05 1.27 11.64
C LYS A 57 14.49 0.47 12.86
N ALA A 58 13.86 -0.67 13.13
CA ALA A 58 14.22 -1.52 14.25
C ALA A 58 15.68 -2.03 14.16
N ILE A 59 16.14 -2.36 12.95
CA ILE A 59 17.53 -2.76 12.70
C ILE A 59 18.49 -1.60 12.97
N ALA A 60 18.20 -0.40 12.45
CA ALA A 60 19.04 0.77 12.66
C ALA A 60 19.12 1.18 14.14
N ASP A 61 18.00 1.12 14.85
CA ASP A 61 17.94 1.40 16.29
C ASP A 61 18.75 0.36 17.08
N SER A 62 18.69 -0.92 16.69
CA SER A 62 19.48 -1.99 17.31
C SER A 62 20.99 -1.81 17.08
N ASP A 63 21.41 -1.47 15.86
CA ASP A 63 22.81 -1.20 15.53
C ASP A 63 23.36 -0.02 16.33
N GLY A 64 22.59 1.07 16.43
CA GLY A 64 22.96 2.24 17.25
C GLY A 64 23.12 1.91 18.73
N GLN A 65 22.26 1.04 19.28
CA GLN A 65 22.37 0.58 20.67
C GLN A 65 23.63 -0.28 20.89
N ILE A 66 23.93 -1.19 19.97
CA ILE A 66 25.13 -2.04 20.04
C ILE A 66 26.39 -1.18 19.97
N ALA A 67 26.47 -0.26 19.01
CA ALA A 67 27.61 0.65 18.86
C ALA A 67 27.83 1.50 20.13
N THR A 68 26.74 2.00 20.72
CA THR A 68 26.78 2.74 22.00
C THR A 68 27.29 1.86 23.13
N GLY A 69 26.80 0.63 23.24
CA GLY A 69 27.24 -0.35 24.25
C GLY A 69 28.73 -0.67 24.14
N VAL A 70 29.23 -0.92 22.93
CA VAL A 70 30.66 -1.16 22.66
C VAL A 70 31.52 0.04 23.05
N LYS A 71 31.11 1.25 22.65
CA LYS A 71 31.83 2.49 22.99
C LYS A 71 31.91 2.71 24.50
N ASN A 72 30.80 2.47 25.21
CA ASN A 72 30.74 2.60 26.66
C ASN A 72 31.62 1.54 27.36
N ALA A 73 31.63 0.30 26.87
CA ALA A 73 32.48 -0.77 27.40
C ALA A 73 33.98 -0.47 27.21
N GLN A 74 34.37 0.11 26.07
CA GLN A 74 35.75 0.57 25.85
C GLN A 74 36.12 1.74 26.77
N SER A 75 35.23 2.73 26.91
CA SER A 75 35.49 3.93 27.74
C SER A 75 35.52 3.62 29.25
N GLY A 76 34.80 2.58 29.70
CA GLY A 76 34.79 2.12 31.09
C GLY A 76 35.97 1.22 31.47
N SER A 77 36.82 0.83 30.52
CA SER A 77 38.01 -0.01 30.78
C SER A 77 39.30 0.81 31.00
N GLU A 78 39.24 2.15 30.91
CA GLU A 78 40.38 3.06 31.13
C GLU A 78 40.36 3.75 32.52
N GLY A 79 39.58 3.23 33.50
CA GLY A 79 39.47 3.74 34.87
C GLY A 79 40.04 2.81 35.92
#